data_AF-A0AAV9L2V6-F1
#
_entry.id   AF-A0AAV9L2V6-F1
#
_cell.length_a   1.000
_cell.length_b   1.000
_cell.length_c   1.000
_cell.angle_alpha   90.00
_cell.angle_beta   90.00
_cell.angle_gamma   90.00
#
_symmetry.space_group_name_H-M   'P 1'
#
loop_
_entity.id
_entity.type
_entity.pdbx_description
1 polymer ?
#
loop_
_entity_poly.entity_id
_entity_poly.type
_entity_poly.pdbx_seq_one_letter_code
_entity_poly.pdbx_strand_id
1 'polypeptide(L)'
;MAIVGGLVDVPFENKVEFDDLARFAVQDYNQKNNAHLEFVENLNVKEQVVAGMLYYITFVATDGGKKKIYEAKIWVKVWENFKKVVEFKLVGDDSAKPGGIINVPFPNCPEFQDLARFAVRDYNKKEVN
;
A
#
# COMPACT_ATOMS: atom_id res chain seq x y z
N MET A 1 -23.16 7.68 12.15
CA MET A 1 -22.45 6.50 11.62
C MET A 1 -21.76 6.93 10.34
N ALA A 2 -20.43 6.87 10.27
CA ALA A 2 -19.70 7.13 9.02
C ALA A 2 -19.78 5.87 8.17
N ILE A 3 -20.41 5.97 7.00
CA ILE A 3 -20.45 4.89 6.03
C ILE A 3 -19.06 4.88 5.40
N VAL A 4 -18.26 3.84 5.69
CA VAL A 4 -16.96 3.70 5.03
C VAL A 4 -17.22 3.33 3.58
N GLY A 5 -16.75 4.15 2.64
CA GLY A 5 -16.82 3.85 1.22
C GLY A 5 -15.93 2.67 0.85
N GLY A 6 -16.25 2.01 -0.26
CA GLY A 6 -15.38 1.00 -0.85
C GLY A 6 -14.03 1.60 -1.25
N LEU A 7 -13.00 0.75 -1.29
CA LEU A 7 -11.66 1.12 -1.72
C LEU A 7 -11.67 1.29 -3.24
N VAL A 8 -11.38 2.49 -3.74
CA VAL A 8 -11.38 2.81 -5.17
C VAL A 8 -9.94 3.04 -5.62
N ASP A 9 -9.52 2.33 -6.67
CA ASP A 9 -8.25 2.60 -7.35
C ASP A 9 -8.39 3.90 -8.16
N VAL A 10 -7.52 4.87 -7.87
CA VAL A 10 -7.57 6.18 -8.52
C VAL A 10 -6.73 6.12 -9.79
N PRO A 11 -7.30 6.42 -10.98
CA PRO A 11 -6.50 6.54 -12.19
C PRO A 11 -5.48 7.65 -11.98
N PHE A 12 -4.24 7.40 -12.41
CA PHE A 12 -3.04 8.22 -12.19
C PHE A 12 -3.09 9.64 -12.79
N GLU A 13 -4.25 10.12 -13.21
CA GLU A 13 -4.47 11.39 -13.92
C GLU A 13 -4.14 12.63 -13.07
N ASN A 14 -4.13 12.51 -11.74
CA ASN A 14 -3.89 13.65 -10.85
C ASN A 14 -2.53 13.56 -10.11
N LYS A 15 -1.44 13.33 -10.86
CA LYS A 15 -0.10 13.03 -10.33
C LYS A 15 0.40 14.00 -9.26
N VAL A 16 0.14 15.30 -9.39
CA VAL A 16 0.78 16.35 -8.56
C VAL A 16 0.33 16.27 -7.11
N GLU A 17 -0.97 16.15 -6.84
CA GLU A 17 -1.49 16.10 -5.46
C GLU A 17 -1.00 14.86 -4.71
N PHE A 18 -0.94 13.70 -5.39
CA PHE A 18 -0.44 12.46 -4.79
C PHE A 18 1.07 12.46 -4.60
N ASP A 19 1.83 13.14 -5.47
CA ASP A 19 3.28 13.33 -5.30
C ASP A 19 3.55 14.15 -4.03
N ASP A 20 2.82 15.24 -3.83
CA ASP A 20 2.89 16.07 -2.63
C ASP A 20 2.56 15.29 -1.35
N LEU A 21 1.52 14.45 -1.38
CA LEU A 21 1.16 13.58 -0.26
C LEU A 21 2.24 12.52 0.05
N ALA A 22 2.81 11.92 -0.99
CA ALA A 22 3.91 10.95 -0.82
C ALA A 22 5.16 11.61 -0.24
N ARG A 23 5.55 12.78 -0.76
CA ARG A 23 6.66 13.58 -0.24
C ARG A 23 6.43 13.98 1.21
N PHE A 24 5.22 14.41 1.55
CA PHE A 24 4.86 14.72 2.93
C PHE A 24 5.03 13.51 3.84
N ALA A 25 4.60 12.33 3.40
CA ALA A 25 4.76 11.10 4.17
C ALA A 25 6.23 10.71 4.37
N VAL A 26 7.04 10.83 3.31
CA VAL A 26 8.50 10.60 3.37
C VAL A 26 9.18 11.58 4.32
N GLN A 27 8.83 12.88 4.23
CA GLN A 27 9.40 13.90 5.09
C GLN A 27 9.04 13.70 6.56
N ASP A 28 7.78 13.38 6.86
CA ASP A 28 7.32 13.07 8.22
C ASP A 28 8.06 11.85 8.79
N TYR A 29 8.25 10.81 7.98
CA TYR A 29 9.01 9.62 8.38
C TYR A 29 10.49 9.93 8.61
N ASN A 30 11.13 10.68 7.70
CA ASN A 30 12.53 11.10 7.82
C ASN A 30 12.76 11.89 9.10
N GLN A 31 11.85 12.82 9.42
CA GLN A 31 11.93 13.62 10.64
C GLN A 31 11.74 12.79 11.91
N LYS A 32 10.83 11.80 11.91
CA LYS A 32 10.55 10.94 13.07
C LYS A 32 11.61 9.87 13.33
N ASN A 33 12.14 9.28 12.26
CA ASN A 33 13.04 8.12 12.33
C ASN A 33 14.50 8.48 12.07
N ASN A 34 14.81 9.77 11.87
CA ASN A 34 16.14 10.24 11.47
C ASN A 34 16.65 9.52 10.19
N ALA A 35 15.72 9.21 9.28
CA ALA A 35 16.00 8.53 8.03
C ALA A 35 16.25 9.54 6.90
N HIS A 36 16.91 9.09 5.84
CA HIS A 36 17.18 9.87 4.63
C HIS A 36 16.57 9.17 3.41
N LEU A 37 15.25 9.02 3.42
CA LEU A 37 14.51 8.48 2.28
C LEU A 37 14.32 9.57 1.23
N GLU A 38 14.65 9.23 -0.02
CA GLU A 38 14.43 10.08 -1.18
C GLU A 38 13.27 9.52 -2.00
N PHE A 39 12.17 10.27 -2.07
CA PHE A 39 11.02 9.91 -2.90
C PHE A 39 11.44 9.81 -4.39
N VAL A 40 10.97 8.76 -5.09
CA VAL A 40 11.28 8.52 -6.51
C VAL A 40 10.02 8.65 -7.37
N GLU A 41 9.05 7.78 -7.16
CA GLU A 41 7.81 7.74 -7.95
C GLU A 41 6.68 7.05 -7.20
N ASN A 42 5.44 7.45 -7.49
CA ASN A 42 4.26 6.72 -7.04
C ASN A 42 4.02 5.51 -7.97
N LEU A 43 3.73 4.35 -7.39
CA LEU A 43 3.37 3.12 -8.10
C LEU A 43 1.86 2.91 -8.14
N ASN A 44 1.18 3.16 -7.02
CA ASN A 44 -0.26 2.98 -6.91
C ASN A 44 -0.85 3.97 -5.92
N VAL A 45 -2.05 4.44 -6.20
CA VAL A 45 -2.82 5.27 -5.30
C VAL A 45 -4.21 4.66 -5.17
N LYS A 46 -4.66 4.53 -3.93
CA LYS A 46 -6.02 4.12 -3.61
C LYS A 46 -6.63 5.13 -2.68
N GLU A 47 -7.92 5.38 -2.84
CA GLU A 47 -8.68 6.24 -1.95
C GLU A 47 -9.78 5.45 -1.24
N GLN A 48 -10.07 5.86 -0.02
CA GLN A 48 -11.14 5.30 0.77
C GLN A 48 -11.84 6.41 1.55
N VAL A 49 -13.16 6.51 1.36
CA VAL A 49 -14.00 7.43 2.12
C VAL A 49 -14.20 6.88 3.53
N VAL A 50 -13.81 7.64 4.55
CA VAL A 50 -13.94 7.30 5.98
C VAL A 50 -14.61 8.48 6.71
N ALA A 51 -14.22 8.80 7.94
CA ALA A 51 -14.47 10.11 8.55
C ALA A 51 -13.57 11.21 7.93
N GLY A 52 -13.51 11.28 6.60
CA GLY A 52 -12.50 11.99 5.81
C GLY A 52 -12.23 11.27 4.50
N MET A 53 -11.12 11.60 3.87
CA MET A 53 -10.52 10.86 2.77
C MET A 53 -9.26 10.19 3.27
N LEU A 54 -9.16 8.87 3.14
CA LEU A 54 -7.94 8.13 3.41
C LEU A 54 -7.28 7.73 2.10
N TYR A 55 -6.05 8.18 1.90
CA TYR A 55 -5.25 7.84 0.72
C TYR A 55 -4.21 6.78 1.10
N TYR A 56 -4.16 5.72 0.31
CA TYR A 56 -3.14 4.68 0.39
C TYR A 56 -2.24 4.87 -0.82
N ILE A 57 -1.04 5.36 -0.56
CA ILE A 57 -0.07 5.65 -1.61
C ILE A 57 1.06 4.64 -1.49
N THR A 58 1.23 3.82 -2.52
CA THR A 58 2.38 2.96 -2.69
C THR A 58 3.38 3.68 -3.59
N PHE A 59 4.59 3.91 -3.09
CA PHE A 59 5.62 4.65 -3.81
C PHE A 59 7.00 4.04 -3.59
N VAL A 60 7.91 4.33 -4.52
CA VAL A 60 9.32 3.97 -4.41
C VAL A 60 10.06 5.12 -3.73
N ALA A 61 10.87 4.78 -2.73
CA ALA A 61 11.84 5.69 -2.16
C ALA A 61 13.22 5.04 -2.12
N THR A 62 14.25 5.85 -2.26
CA THR A 62 15.65 5.42 -2.20
C THR A 62 16.17 5.65 -0.78
N ASP A 63 16.69 4.59 -0.18
CA ASP A 63 17.29 4.59 1.16
C ASP A 63 18.79 4.30 1.00
N GLY A 64 19.63 5.34 1.06
CA GLY A 64 21.07 5.21 0.88
C GLY A 64 21.48 4.59 -0.47
N GLY A 65 20.78 4.95 -1.55
CA GLY A 65 21.02 4.42 -2.90
C GLY A 65 20.27 3.12 -3.25
N LYS A 66 19.52 2.53 -2.31
CA LYS A 66 18.69 1.33 -2.56
C LYS A 66 17.23 1.69 -2.74
N LYS A 67 16.65 1.34 -3.89
CA LYS A 67 15.22 1.51 -4.16
C LYS A 67 14.40 0.52 -3.35
N LYS A 68 13.45 1.06 -2.59
CA LYS A 68 12.54 0.31 -1.72
C LYS A 68 11.11 0.81 -1.95
N ILE A 69 10.17 -0.09 -1.87
CA ILE A 69 8.74 0.19 -2.02
C ILE A 69 8.16 0.41 -0.63
N TYR A 70 7.47 1.53 -0.47
CA TYR A 70 6.78 1.92 0.75
C TYR A 70 5.30 2.09 0.47
N GLU A 71 4.48 1.86 1.49
CA GLU A 71 3.06 2.20 1.48
C GLU A 71 2.81 3.17 2.64
N ALA A 72 2.28 4.34 2.30
CA ALA A 72 1.82 5.32 3.27
C ALA A 72 0.30 5.45 3.24
N LYS A 73 -0.28 5.56 4.43
CA LYS A 73 -1.69 5.89 4.63
C LYS A 73 -1.78 7.32 5.12
N ILE A 74 -2.38 8.20 4.31
CA ILE A 74 -2.55 9.61 4.64
C ILE A 74 -4.04 9.88 4.83
N TRP A 75 -4.42 10.36 6.01
CA TRP A 75 -5.78 10.77 6.29
C TRP A 75 -5.92 12.27 6.13
N VAL A 76 -6.81 12.67 5.23
CA VAL A 76 -7.09 14.05 4.86
C VAL A 76 -8.53 14.38 5.21
N LYS A 77 -8.75 15.51 5.85
CA LYS A 77 -10.08 16.08 6.12
C LYS A 77 -10.10 17.49 5.53
N VAL A 78 -10.65 17.60 4.32
CA VAL A 78 -10.66 18.87 3.55
C VAL A 78 -11.34 19.99 4.33
N TRP A 79 -12.43 19.68 5.04
CA TRP A 79 -13.19 20.64 5.84
C TRP A 79 -12.45 21.14 7.10
N GLU A 80 -11.41 20.45 7.56
CA GLU A 80 -10.58 20.84 8.71
C GLU A 80 -9.17 21.29 8.29
N ASN A 81 -8.87 21.31 6.98
CA ASN A 81 -7.50 21.46 6.45
C ASN A 81 -6.49 20.52 7.15
N PHE A 82 -6.95 19.34 7.55
CA PHE A 82 -6.16 18.39 8.32
C PHE A 82 -5.59 17.33 7.38
N LYS A 83 -4.28 17.11 7.43
CA LYS A 83 -3.62 15.97 6.77
C LYS A 83 -2.64 15.34 7.76
N LYS A 84 -2.69 14.02 7.89
CA LYS A 84 -1.81 13.27 8.79
C LYS A 84 -1.45 11.92 8.21
N VAL A 85 -0.16 11.58 8.31
CA VAL A 85 0.31 10.22 8.07
C VAL A 85 -0.18 9.33 9.20
N VAL A 86 -1.10 8.43 8.87
CA VAL A 86 -1.65 7.44 9.80
C VAL A 86 -0.71 6.27 9.92
N GLU A 87 -0.17 5.81 8.79
CA GLU A 87 0.71 4.67 8.72
C GLU A 87 1.77 4.88 7.64
N PHE A 88 2.96 4.38 7.89
CA PHE A 88 4.05 4.34 6.93
C PHE A 88 4.76 3.00 7.11
N LYS A 89 4.75 2.16 6.08
CA LYS A 89 5.36 0.84 6.14
C LYS A 89 6.24 0.58 4.93
N LEU A 90 7.34 -0.13 5.17
CA LEU A 90 8.14 -0.74 4.12
C LEU A 90 7.39 -1.97 3.59
N VAL A 91 7.12 -1.99 2.28
CA VAL A 91 6.51 -3.12 1.59
C VAL A 91 7.58 -4.12 1.16
N GLY A 92 8.75 -3.64 0.72
CA GLY A 92 9.89 -4.47 0.37
C GLY A 92 10.93 -3.74 -0.49
N ASP A 93 11.98 -4.43 -0.90
CA ASP A 93 12.96 -3.92 -1.87
C ASP A 93 12.43 -4.04 -3.31
N ASP A 94 12.76 -3.08 -4.18
CA ASP A 94 12.38 -3.04 -5.61
C ASP A 94 12.90 -4.26 -6.41
N SER A 95 13.78 -5.08 -5.80
CA SER A 95 14.30 -6.32 -6.37
C SER A 95 13.26 -7.43 -6.54
N ALA A 96 12.16 -7.37 -5.78
CA ALA A 96 11.01 -8.22 -6.03
C ALA A 96 9.94 -7.31 -6.64
N LYS A 97 9.85 -7.22 -7.96
CA LYS A 97 8.63 -6.72 -8.61
C LYS A 97 7.50 -7.64 -8.12
N PRO A 98 6.66 -7.23 -7.15
CA PRO A 98 5.52 -8.05 -6.81
C PRO A 98 4.63 -7.90 -8.04
N GLY A 99 4.41 -8.99 -8.78
CA GLY A 99 3.36 -8.98 -9.79
C GLY A 99 2.09 -8.43 -9.14
N GLY A 100 1.41 -7.49 -9.82
CA GLY A 100 0.15 -6.98 -9.30
C GLY A 100 -0.80 -8.13 -9.00
N ILE A 101 -1.63 -8.00 -7.96
CA ILE A 101 -2.68 -8.97 -7.69
C ILE A 101 -3.66 -8.90 -8.87
N ILE A 102 -3.57 -9.86 -9.79
CA ILE A 102 -4.47 -9.99 -10.92
C ILE A 102 -5.66 -10.86 -10.53
N ASN A 103 -6.84 -10.53 -11.03
CA ASN A 103 -8.00 -11.42 -10.93
C ASN A 103 -7.71 -12.67 -11.79
N VAL A 104 -7.84 -13.86 -11.19
CA VAL A 104 -7.64 -15.12 -11.90
C VAL A 104 -8.94 -15.49 -12.64
N PRO A 105 -8.97 -15.52 -13.99
CA PRO A 105 -10.19 -15.78 -14.74
C PRO A 105 -10.73 -17.21 -14.52
N PHE A 106 -9.88 -18.15 -14.11
CA PHE A 106 -10.24 -19.54 -13.85
C PHE A 106 -9.77 -19.98 -12.46
N PRO A 107 -10.51 -19.65 -11.39
CA PRO A 107 -10.09 -19.97 -10.01
C PRO A 107 -10.10 -21.47 -9.69
N ASN A 108 -10.77 -22.29 -10.50
CA ASN A 108 -10.88 -23.74 -10.32
C ASN A 108 -9.97 -24.57 -11.23
N CYS A 109 -8.94 -23.96 -11.86
CA CYS A 109 -7.99 -24.75 -12.63
C CYS A 109 -7.15 -25.66 -11.69
N PRO A 110 -6.64 -26.80 -12.20
CA PRO A 110 -5.97 -27.81 -11.38
C PRO A 110 -4.81 -27.25 -10.55
N GLU A 111 -4.03 -26.30 -11.06
CA GLU A 111 -2.97 -25.63 -10.30
C GLU A 111 -3.47 -24.95 -9.01
N PHE A 112 -4.54 -24.15 -9.08
CA PHE A 112 -5.08 -23.47 -7.90
C PHE A 112 -5.81 -24.43 -6.95
N GLN A 113 -6.39 -25.52 -7.46
CA GLN A 113 -6.97 -26.57 -6.63
C GLN A 113 -5.89 -27.33 -5.83
N ASP A 114 -4.75 -27.64 -6.45
CA ASP A 114 -3.62 -28.26 -5.76
C ASP A 114 -3.03 -27.34 -4.68
N LEU A 115 -2.92 -26.03 -4.96
CA LEU A 115 -2.50 -25.04 -3.98
C LEU A 115 -3.47 -24.95 -2.79
N ALA A 116 -4.79 -24.96 -3.06
CA ALA A 116 -5.81 -24.97 -2.01
C ALA A 116 -5.73 -26.24 -1.14
N ARG A 117 -5.57 -27.42 -1.78
CA ARG A 117 -5.38 -28.69 -1.07
C ARG A 117 -4.11 -28.69 -0.22
N PHE A 118 -3.02 -28.10 -0.72
CA PHE A 118 -1.78 -27.94 0.03
C PHE A 118 -1.99 -27.09 1.29
N ALA A 119 -2.65 -25.94 1.18
CA ALA A 119 -2.92 -25.06 2.31
C ALA A 119 -3.79 -25.74 3.38
N VAL A 120 -4.82 -26.48 2.97
CA VAL A 120 -5.68 -27.26 3.90
C VAL A 120 -4.86 -28.34 4.63
N ARG A 121 -3.97 -29.04 3.91
CA ARG A 121 -3.09 -30.07 4.51
C ARG A 121 -2.10 -29.47 5.50
N ASP A 122 -1.50 -28.32 5.18
CA ASP A 122 -0.56 -27.62 6.06
C ASP A 122 -1.25 -27.18 7.36
N TYR A 123 -2.48 -26.63 7.26
CA TYR A 123 -3.28 -26.26 8.42
C TYR A 123 -3.59 -27.47 9.31
N ASN A 124 -4.12 -28.55 8.72
CA ASN A 124 -4.48 -29.76 9.47
C ASN A 124 -3.26 -30.44 10.12
N LYS A 125 -2.06 -30.31 9.52
CA LYS A 125 -0.83 -30.87 10.08
C LYS A 125 -0.35 -30.09 11.31
N LYS A 126 -0.66 -28.79 11.40
CA LYS A 126 -0.28 -27.94 12.55
C LYS A 126 -1.18 -28.14 13.77
N GLU A 127 -2.38 -28.69 13.61
CA GLU A 127 -3.30 -28.99 14.72
C GLU A 127 -3.02 -30.35 15.41
N VAL A 128 -2.07 -31.15 14.90
CA VAL A 128 -1.77 -32.52 15.40
C VAL A 128 -0.51 -32.60 16.28
N ASN A 129 0.03 -31.47 16.76
CA ASN A 129 1.19 -31.45 17.66
C ASN A 129 1.04 -30.41 18.77
#